data_AF-A0A8T5B2D1-F1
#
_entry.id   AF-A0A8T5B2D1-F1
#
_cell.length_a   1.000
_cell.length_b   1.000
_cell.length_c   1.000
_cell.angle_alpha   90.00
_cell.angle_beta   90.00
_cell.angle_gamma   90.00
#
_symmetry.space_group_name_H-M   'P 1'
#
loop_
_entity.id
_entity.type
_entity.pdbx_description
1 polymer ?
#
loop_
_entity_poly.entity_id
_entity_poly.type
_entity_poly.pdbx_seq_one_letter_code
_entity_poly.pdbx_strand_id
1 'polypeptide(L)'
;MSTVNYALTPLVSMNAIEKKRFGFSVLDARKILLYWASIRRLEKDVVYQTHLNKSVEKIESEVPADSIFTAYSAFKFKFKKIPSEYDEVIVYGRREDFERRFGGENLKLKPNLTVLNLDEHLLKFKIAPIAQIYVDLWNLRSWYARDFLKKMEEILSGVLE
;
A
#
# COMPACT_ATOMS: atom_id res chain seq x y z
N MET A 1 -0.80 10.05 29.65
CA MET A 1 -0.99 10.71 28.33
C MET A 1 -1.26 9.62 27.30
N SER A 2 -2.32 9.72 26.49
CA SER A 2 -2.71 8.67 25.55
C SER A 2 -1.77 8.58 24.34
N THR A 3 -1.56 7.37 23.82
CA THR A 3 -0.79 7.03 22.61
C THR A 3 -1.14 7.89 21.39
N VAL A 4 -2.38 8.33 21.28
CA VAL A 4 -2.86 9.23 20.21
C VAL A 4 -2.15 10.59 20.23
N ASN A 5 -1.95 11.18 21.41
CA ASN A 5 -1.27 12.47 21.51
C ASN A 5 0.20 12.38 21.09
N TYR A 6 0.84 11.24 21.34
CA TYR A 6 2.24 11.01 20.94
C TYR A 6 2.38 10.81 19.43
N ALA A 7 1.42 10.13 18.79
CA ALA A 7 1.41 9.94 17.33
C ALA A 7 1.30 11.26 16.54
N LEU A 8 0.71 12.30 17.14
CA LEU A 8 0.59 13.63 16.52
C LEU A 8 1.84 14.49 16.70
N THR A 9 2.72 14.19 17.67
CA THR A 9 3.90 15.01 17.98
C THR A 9 4.81 15.22 16.77
N PRO A 10 5.16 14.19 15.98
CA PRO A 10 5.98 14.37 14.77
C PRO A 10 5.29 15.28 13.75
N LEU A 11 3.97 15.13 13.56
CA LEU A 11 3.20 15.91 12.59
C LEU A 11 3.13 17.39 12.98
N VAL A 12 3.04 17.70 14.27
CA VAL A 12 3.11 19.07 14.78
C VAL A 12 4.53 19.62 14.63
N SER A 13 5.57 18.86 14.99
CA SER A 13 6.95 19.37 14.94
C SER A 13 7.44 19.65 13.52
N MET A 14 6.92 18.95 12.51
CA MET A 14 7.21 19.22 11.10
C MET A 14 6.28 20.27 10.46
N ASN A 15 5.41 20.90 11.25
CA ASN A 15 4.40 21.87 10.79
C ASN A 15 3.51 21.28 9.68
N ALA A 16 3.11 20.01 9.81
CA ALA A 16 2.17 19.35 8.91
C ALA A 16 0.73 19.48 9.40
N ILE A 17 0.53 19.64 10.71
CA ILE A 17 -0.77 19.91 11.33
C ILE A 17 -0.66 21.03 12.36
N GLU A 18 -1.76 21.75 12.56
CA GLU A 18 -1.96 22.67 13.67
C GLU A 18 -2.86 22.00 14.72
N LYS A 19 -2.36 21.80 15.93
CA LYS A 19 -3.14 21.23 17.02
C LYS A 19 -4.05 22.29 17.65
N LYS A 20 -5.34 21.97 17.77
CA LYS A 20 -6.36 22.82 18.40
C LYS A 20 -6.87 22.17 19.69
N ARG A 21 -7.67 22.91 20.46
CA ARG A 21 -8.28 22.41 21.70
C ARG A 21 -9.13 21.15 21.47
N PHE A 22 -9.78 21.05 20.30
CA PHE A 22 -10.64 19.92 19.91
C PHE A 22 -10.29 19.41 18.50
N GLY A 23 -9.09 18.84 18.34
CA GLY A 23 -8.64 18.21 17.10
C GLY A 23 -7.44 18.92 16.48
N PHE A 24 -7.32 18.85 15.16
CA PHE A 24 -6.24 19.49 14.41
C PHE A 24 -6.71 19.90 13.01
N SER A 25 -6.00 20.85 12.42
CA SER A 25 -6.16 21.21 11.02
C SER A 25 -4.93 20.73 10.25
N VAL A 26 -5.14 20.18 9.04
CA VAL A 26 -4.05 19.79 8.15
C VAL A 26 -3.51 21.05 7.49
N LEU A 27 -2.21 21.32 7.71
CA LEU A 27 -1.51 22.45 7.08
C LEU A 27 -0.80 21.99 5.79
N ASP A 28 -0.26 20.78 5.79
CA ASP A 28 0.51 20.22 4.67
C ASP A 28 0.33 18.71 4.59
N ALA A 29 -0.53 18.27 3.68
CA ALA A 29 -0.83 16.85 3.47
C ALA A 29 0.37 16.07 2.88
N ARG A 30 1.26 16.73 2.12
CA ARG A 30 2.44 16.11 1.53
C ARG A 30 3.42 15.69 2.62
N LYS A 31 3.66 16.54 3.62
CA LYS A 31 4.51 16.18 4.77
C LYS A 31 3.96 14.98 5.54
N ILE A 32 2.64 14.93 5.76
CA ILE A 32 2.00 13.78 6.42
C ILE A 32 2.23 12.50 5.61
N LEU A 33 2.01 12.57 4.30
CA LEU A 33 2.17 11.42 3.41
C LEU A 33 3.61 10.89 3.39
N LEU A 34 4.59 11.78 3.25
CA LEU A 34 6.01 11.43 3.26
C LEU A 34 6.45 10.87 4.62
N TYR A 35 5.95 11.45 5.72
CA TYR A 35 6.20 10.92 7.05
C TYR A 35 5.66 9.49 7.16
N TRP A 36 4.41 9.27 6.77
CA TRP A 36 3.80 7.93 6.79
C TRP A 36 4.60 6.94 5.94
N ALA A 37 4.99 7.34 4.72
CA ALA A 37 5.84 6.56 3.83
C ALA A 37 7.16 6.14 4.52
N SER A 38 7.79 7.05 5.27
CA SER A 38 9.08 6.80 5.95
C SER A 38 9.00 5.87 7.17
N ILE A 39 7.86 5.79 7.85
CA ILE A 39 7.71 4.99 9.07
C ILE A 39 6.97 3.66 8.83
N ARG A 40 6.32 3.53 7.67
CA ARG A 40 5.66 2.30 7.22
C ARG A 40 6.68 1.15 7.18
N ARG A 41 6.24 -0.04 7.56
CA ARG A 41 7.03 -1.29 7.48
C ARG A 41 6.14 -2.38 6.91
N LEU A 42 6.19 -2.58 5.59
CA LEU A 42 5.34 -3.56 4.89
C LEU A 42 5.54 -4.97 5.42
N GLU A 43 6.78 -5.34 5.73
CA GLU A 43 7.17 -6.69 6.13
C GLU A 43 6.49 -7.13 7.43
N LYS A 44 6.12 -6.19 8.31
CA LYS A 44 5.41 -6.48 9.55
C LYS A 44 3.95 -6.87 9.35
N ASP A 45 3.38 -6.47 8.21
CA ASP A 45 1.98 -6.72 7.91
C ASP A 45 1.80 -7.90 6.96
N VAL A 46 2.89 -8.54 6.52
CA VAL A 46 2.79 -9.71 5.65
C VAL A 46 2.17 -10.87 6.44
N VAL A 47 1.03 -11.38 5.95
CA VAL A 47 0.31 -12.52 6.54
C VAL A 47 0.40 -13.78 5.70
N TYR A 48 0.71 -13.67 4.41
CA TYR A 48 0.91 -14.79 3.50
C TYR A 48 1.79 -14.39 2.30
N GLN A 49 2.73 -15.25 1.92
CA GLN A 49 3.56 -15.09 0.72
C GLN A 49 3.72 -16.40 -0.02
N THR A 50 3.68 -16.34 -1.35
CA THR A 50 3.94 -17.53 -2.16
C THR A 50 4.48 -17.17 -3.54
N HIS A 51 5.17 -18.12 -4.14
CA HIS A 51 5.53 -18.08 -5.55
C HIS A 51 4.55 -18.91 -6.38
N LEU A 52 3.92 -18.27 -7.37
CA LEU A 52 3.03 -18.87 -8.35
C LEU A 52 3.69 -18.87 -9.72
N ASN A 53 3.76 -20.02 -10.40
CA ASN A 53 4.26 -20.10 -11.78
C ASN A 53 3.17 -19.65 -12.79
N LYS A 54 2.78 -18.39 -12.69
CA LYS A 54 1.69 -17.76 -13.47
C LYS A 54 2.07 -16.32 -13.81
N SER A 55 1.50 -15.78 -14.89
CA SER A 55 1.66 -14.35 -15.21
C SER A 55 0.95 -13.47 -14.18
N VAL A 56 1.36 -12.22 -14.08
CA VAL A 56 0.76 -11.23 -13.17
C VAL A 56 -0.74 -11.09 -13.42
N GLU A 57 -1.19 -11.01 -14.67
CA GLU A 57 -2.61 -10.89 -15.01
C GLU A 57 -3.41 -12.11 -14.54
N LYS A 58 -2.80 -13.30 -14.62
CA LYS A 58 -3.43 -14.52 -14.15
C LYS A 58 -3.54 -14.54 -12.64
N ILE A 59 -2.49 -14.14 -11.93
CA ILE A 59 -2.50 -13.99 -10.46
C ILE A 59 -3.58 -12.98 -10.06
N GLU A 60 -3.60 -11.78 -10.67
CA GLU A 60 -4.60 -10.73 -10.46
C GLU A 60 -6.04 -11.26 -10.62
N SER A 61 -6.29 -12.10 -11.64
CA SER A 61 -7.62 -12.67 -11.89
C SER A 61 -8.06 -13.74 -10.88
N GLU A 62 -7.12 -14.32 -10.15
CA GLU A 62 -7.37 -15.43 -9.21
C GLU A 62 -7.40 -15.00 -7.74
N VAL A 63 -6.99 -13.76 -7.45
CA VAL A 63 -7.07 -13.16 -6.11
C VAL A 63 -8.50 -13.21 -5.58
N PRO A 64 -8.72 -13.58 -4.31
CA PRO A 64 -10.05 -13.57 -3.68
C PRO A 64 -10.75 -12.21 -3.78
N ALA A 65 -12.05 -12.20 -4.08
CA ALA A 65 -12.84 -10.98 -4.36
C ALA A 65 -12.96 -9.97 -3.19
N ASP A 66 -12.71 -10.44 -1.96
CA ASP A 66 -12.70 -9.63 -0.74
C ASP A 66 -11.32 -9.03 -0.42
N SER A 67 -10.34 -9.27 -1.29
CA SER A 67 -9.02 -8.67 -1.20
C SER A 67 -8.98 -7.29 -1.83
N ILE A 68 -8.03 -6.47 -1.39
CA ILE A 68 -7.88 -5.10 -1.86
C ILE A 68 -6.52 -4.98 -2.52
N PHE A 69 -6.52 -4.67 -3.82
CA PHE A 69 -5.27 -4.42 -4.53
C PHE A 69 -4.59 -3.17 -3.97
N THR A 70 -3.27 -3.28 -3.80
CA THR A 70 -2.38 -2.14 -3.53
C THR A 70 -1.21 -2.13 -4.53
N ALA A 71 -0.25 -1.22 -4.35
CA ALA A 71 0.98 -1.11 -5.13
C ALA A 71 0.75 -1.10 -6.66
N TYR A 72 1.43 -1.98 -7.41
CA TYR A 72 1.44 -2.00 -8.88
C TYR A 72 0.07 -2.28 -9.47
N SER A 73 -0.59 -3.36 -9.04
CA SER A 73 -1.92 -3.74 -9.53
C SER A 73 -2.94 -2.64 -9.22
N ALA A 74 -2.89 -2.03 -8.03
CA ALA A 74 -3.77 -0.92 -7.70
C ALA A 74 -3.52 0.31 -8.59
N PHE A 75 -2.25 0.65 -8.83
CA PHE A 75 -1.90 1.74 -9.73
C PHE A 75 -2.46 1.47 -11.14
N LYS A 76 -2.19 0.27 -11.70
CA LYS A 76 -2.69 -0.16 -13.00
C LYS A 76 -4.21 -0.06 -13.08
N PHE A 77 -4.93 -0.62 -12.11
CA PHE A 77 -6.39 -0.64 -12.14
C PHE A 77 -7.02 0.73 -11.96
N LYS A 78 -6.41 1.60 -11.15
CA LYS A 78 -6.91 2.94 -10.84
C LYS A 78 -6.63 3.96 -11.92
N PHE A 79 -5.42 3.94 -12.49
CA PHE A 79 -4.96 4.95 -13.46
C PHE A 79 -4.93 4.45 -14.90
N LYS A 80 -5.20 3.16 -15.14
CA LYS A 80 -5.19 2.51 -16.47
C LYS A 80 -3.87 2.74 -17.23
N LYS A 81 -2.77 2.85 -16.48
CA LYS A 81 -1.42 3.08 -16.97
C LYS A 81 -0.45 2.12 -16.27
N ILE A 82 0.61 1.75 -16.99
CA ILE A 82 1.67 0.89 -16.49
C ILE A 82 2.99 1.62 -16.78
N PRO A 83 3.60 2.28 -15.79
CA PRO A 83 4.86 3.00 -15.97
C PRO A 83 6.03 2.09 -16.34
N SER A 84 6.03 0.86 -15.82
CA SER A 84 7.06 -0.15 -16.04
C SER A 84 6.46 -1.55 -15.86
N GLU A 85 7.07 -2.56 -16.49
CA GLU A 85 6.68 -3.95 -16.28
C GLU A 85 6.97 -4.37 -14.83
N TYR A 86 6.07 -5.17 -14.25
CA TYR A 86 6.19 -5.66 -12.88
C TYR A 86 5.87 -7.15 -12.85
N ASP A 87 6.46 -7.86 -11.88
CA ASP A 87 6.38 -9.31 -11.74
C ASP A 87 5.72 -9.76 -10.43
N GLU A 88 5.24 -8.82 -9.60
CA GLU A 88 4.70 -9.11 -8.27
C GLU A 88 3.32 -8.46 -8.03
N VAL A 89 2.46 -9.18 -7.32
CA VAL A 89 1.11 -8.76 -6.91
C VAL A 89 1.08 -8.61 -5.40
N ILE A 90 0.73 -7.41 -4.93
CA ILE A 90 0.55 -7.12 -3.50
C ILE A 90 -0.91 -6.74 -3.24
N VAL A 91 -1.50 -7.37 -2.24
CA VAL A 91 -2.90 -7.20 -1.88
C VAL A 91 -3.06 -7.19 -0.36
N TYR A 92 -4.10 -6.52 0.13
CA TYR A 92 -4.59 -6.74 1.49
C TYR A 92 -5.62 -7.86 1.49
N GLY A 93 -5.52 -8.79 2.42
CA GLY A 93 -6.41 -9.95 2.48
C GLY A 93 -6.30 -10.74 3.78
N ARG A 94 -7.16 -11.74 3.93
CA ARG A 94 -7.13 -12.70 5.04
C ARG A 94 -6.32 -13.92 4.63
N ARG A 95 -5.41 -14.37 5.50
CA ARG A 95 -4.49 -15.50 5.21
C ARG A 95 -5.25 -16.75 4.77
N GLU A 96 -6.36 -17.06 5.42
CA GLU A 96 -7.15 -18.27 5.23
C GLU A 96 -7.73 -18.36 3.81
N ASP A 97 -8.13 -17.22 3.23
CA ASP A 97 -8.66 -17.18 1.87
C ASP A 97 -7.58 -17.49 0.83
N PHE A 98 -6.35 -17.04 1.08
CA PHE A 98 -5.22 -17.29 0.20
C PHE A 98 -4.68 -18.71 0.36
N GLU A 99 -4.60 -19.25 1.57
CA GLU A 99 -4.22 -20.65 1.80
C GLU A 99 -5.23 -21.61 1.15
N ARG A 100 -6.53 -21.31 1.24
CA ARG A 100 -7.57 -22.11 0.57
C ARG A 100 -7.48 -22.04 -0.96
N ARG A 101 -7.09 -20.88 -1.50
CA ARG A 101 -7.05 -20.64 -2.96
C ARG A 101 -5.77 -21.14 -3.61
N PHE A 102 -4.62 -20.92 -2.98
CA PHE A 102 -3.29 -21.13 -3.54
C PHE A 102 -2.48 -22.21 -2.81
N GLY A 103 -3.00 -22.74 -1.70
CA GLY A 103 -2.29 -23.71 -0.86
C GLY A 103 -1.26 -23.06 0.06
N GLY A 104 -0.36 -23.89 0.61
CA GLY A 104 0.69 -23.43 1.49
C GLY A 104 1.69 -22.48 0.84
N GLU A 105 2.41 -21.73 1.67
CA GLU A 105 3.44 -20.79 1.24
C GLU A 105 4.61 -21.50 0.54
N ASN A 106 4.92 -21.10 -0.69
CA ASN A 106 6.11 -21.56 -1.40
C ASN A 106 7.15 -20.44 -1.46
N LEU A 107 8.07 -20.46 -0.49
CA LEU A 107 9.14 -19.47 -0.34
C LEU A 107 10.49 -19.97 -0.89
N LYS A 108 10.52 -21.10 -1.60
CA LYS A 108 11.75 -21.62 -2.25
C LYS A 108 12.22 -20.71 -3.39
N LEU A 109 11.29 -20.00 -4.01
CA LEU A 109 11.51 -19.03 -5.06
C LEU A 109 11.07 -17.65 -4.57
N LYS A 110 11.52 -16.59 -5.25
CA LYS A 110 11.10 -15.21 -4.94
C LYS A 110 9.56 -15.15 -5.00
N PRO A 111 8.86 -14.78 -3.91
CA PRO A 111 7.42 -14.64 -3.92
C PRO A 111 6.99 -13.59 -4.94
N ASN A 112 5.96 -13.89 -5.71
CA ASN A 112 5.32 -12.96 -6.63
C ASN A 112 3.87 -12.65 -6.23
N LEU A 113 3.38 -13.26 -5.14
CA LEU A 113 2.16 -12.88 -4.46
C LEU A 113 2.47 -12.62 -2.99
N THR A 114 2.21 -11.39 -2.54
CA THR A 114 2.32 -10.99 -1.14
C THR A 114 0.99 -10.47 -0.62
N VAL A 115 0.54 -11.00 0.51
CA VAL A 115 -0.71 -10.64 1.17
C VAL A 115 -0.37 -9.91 2.46
N LEU A 116 -0.86 -8.68 2.56
CA LEU A 116 -0.78 -7.84 3.73
C LEU A 116 -2.04 -7.99 4.58
N ASN A 117 -1.89 -7.79 5.88
CA ASN A 117 -2.98 -7.87 6.84
C ASN A 117 -4.09 -6.87 6.50
N LEU A 118 -5.31 -7.37 6.35
CA LEU A 118 -6.47 -6.56 5.97
C LEU A 118 -7.01 -5.76 7.15
N ASP A 119 -7.02 -4.44 7.02
CA ASP A 119 -7.67 -3.52 7.96
C ASP A 119 -9.18 -3.38 7.63
N GLU A 120 -10.04 -3.41 8.64
CA GLU A 120 -11.50 -3.27 8.47
C GLU A 120 -11.90 -1.96 7.79
N HIS A 121 -11.17 -0.87 8.02
CA HIS A 121 -11.40 0.42 7.38
C HIS A 121 -11.10 0.40 5.88
N LEU A 122 -10.31 -0.57 5.41
CA LEU A 122 -10.05 -0.74 3.99
C LEU A 122 -11.19 -1.49 3.28
N LEU A 123 -11.98 -2.32 3.97
CA LEU A 123 -13.04 -3.16 3.37
C LEU A 123 -14.07 -2.38 2.54
N LYS A 124 -14.26 -1.09 2.81
CA LYS A 124 -15.12 -0.20 2.01
C LYS A 124 -14.58 0.10 0.61
N PHE A 125 -13.33 -0.27 0.33
CA PHE A 125 -12.67 -0.04 -0.94
C PHE A 125 -12.36 -1.36 -1.65
N LYS A 126 -12.49 -1.36 -2.99
CA LYS A 126 -12.01 -2.46 -3.84
C LYS A 126 -10.55 -2.29 -4.27
N ILE A 127 -10.05 -1.05 -4.25
CA ILE A 127 -8.67 -0.68 -4.57
C ILE A 127 -8.20 0.29 -3.50
N ALA A 128 -6.97 0.14 -3.02
CA ALA A 128 -6.44 0.97 -1.95
C ALA A 128 -6.53 2.49 -2.27
N PRO A 129 -6.71 3.35 -1.24
CA PRO A 129 -6.64 4.80 -1.40
C PRO A 129 -5.31 5.26 -2.01
N ILE A 130 -5.30 6.42 -2.69
CA ILE A 130 -4.08 6.91 -3.39
C ILE A 130 -2.90 7.05 -2.42
N ALA A 131 -3.14 7.59 -1.23
CA ALA A 131 -2.12 7.71 -0.19
C ALA A 131 -1.53 6.35 0.22
N GLN A 132 -2.39 5.33 0.37
CA GLN A 132 -1.97 3.97 0.70
C GLN A 132 -1.13 3.35 -0.41
N ILE A 133 -1.58 3.47 -1.68
CA ILE A 133 -0.83 2.98 -2.84
C ILE A 133 0.57 3.62 -2.88
N TYR A 134 0.68 4.93 -2.64
CA TYR A 134 1.96 5.63 -2.62
C TYR A 134 2.88 5.09 -1.52
N VAL A 135 2.35 4.99 -0.30
CA VAL A 135 3.11 4.52 0.88
C VAL A 135 3.57 3.08 0.71
N ASP A 136 2.73 2.23 0.13
CA ASP A 136 3.11 0.85 -0.13
C ASP A 136 4.17 0.78 -1.23
N LEU A 137 4.00 1.47 -2.37
CA LEU A 137 5.04 1.56 -3.41
C LEU A 137 6.37 2.09 -2.87
N TRP A 138 6.33 3.06 -1.96
CA TRP A 138 7.53 3.66 -1.34
C TRP A 138 8.37 2.63 -0.58
N ASN A 139 7.71 1.63 0.00
CA ASN A 139 8.34 0.62 0.85
C ASN A 139 8.74 -0.65 0.09
N LEU A 140 8.45 -0.73 -1.21
CA LEU A 140 8.86 -1.86 -2.04
C LEU A 140 10.29 -1.69 -2.53
N ARG A 141 11.03 -2.81 -2.56
CA ARG A 141 12.46 -2.85 -2.90
C ARG A 141 12.72 -3.16 -4.37
N SER A 142 11.68 -3.50 -5.14
CA SER A 142 11.80 -3.81 -6.56
C SER A 142 12.21 -2.56 -7.35
N TRP A 143 13.04 -2.77 -8.38
CA TRP A 143 13.66 -1.67 -9.12
C TRP A 143 12.61 -0.82 -9.87
N TYR A 144 11.55 -1.44 -10.37
CA TYR A 144 10.45 -0.77 -11.07
C TYR A 144 9.56 0.06 -10.14
N ALA A 145 9.64 -0.10 -8.81
CA ALA A 145 8.91 0.75 -7.85
C ALA A 145 9.18 2.24 -8.08
N ARG A 146 10.40 2.60 -8.51
CA ARG A 146 10.81 3.98 -8.78
C ARG A 146 9.99 4.65 -9.89
N ASP A 147 9.70 3.93 -10.96
CA ASP A 147 8.92 4.46 -12.09
C ASP A 147 7.47 4.71 -11.69
N PHE A 148 6.90 3.80 -10.89
CA PHE A 148 5.56 3.96 -10.32
C PHE A 148 5.50 5.14 -9.33
N LEU A 149 6.51 5.27 -8.45
CA LEU A 149 6.60 6.38 -7.50
C LEU A 149 6.67 7.73 -8.19
N LYS A 150 7.53 7.87 -9.20
CA LYS A 150 7.63 9.10 -9.99
C LYS A 150 6.28 9.49 -10.59
N LYS A 151 5.54 8.52 -11.14
CA LYS A 151 4.21 8.78 -11.70
C LYS A 151 3.17 9.12 -10.64
N MET A 152 3.25 8.49 -9.46
CA MET A 152 2.41 8.85 -8.32
C MET A 152 2.68 10.28 -7.84
N GLU A 153 3.94 10.73 -7.82
CA GLU A 153 4.30 12.09 -7.41
C GLU A 153 3.77 13.14 -8.39
N GLU A 154 3.79 12.87 -9.69
CA GLU A 154 3.15 13.73 -10.70
C GLU A 154 1.64 13.84 -10.45
N ILE A 155 0.97 12.71 -10.19
CA ILE A 155 -0.47 12.67 -9.90
C ILE A 155 -0.79 13.41 -8.60
N LEU A 156 -0.01 13.18 -7.54
CA LEU A 156 -0.20 13.81 -6.24
C LEU A 156 0.06 15.31 -6.28
N SER A 157 1.00 15.78 -7.10
CA SER A 157 1.23 17.22 -7.29
C SER A 157 -0.01 17.89 -7.87
N GLY A 158 -0.73 17.25 -8.79
CA GLY A 158 -1.99 17.78 -9.33
C GLY A 158 -3.22 17.66 -8.39
N VAL A 159 -3.09 17.01 -7.23
CA VAL A 159 -4.20 16.79 -6.27
C VAL A 159 -3.97 17.52 -4.94
N LEU A 160 -2.71 17.80 -4.59
CA LEU A 160 -2.30 18.42 -3.33
C LEU A 160 -1.94 19.91 -3.47
N GLU A 161 -2.06 20.48 -4.66
CA GLU A 161 -2.12 21.94 -4.92
C GLU A 161 -3.55 22.46 -4.73
#